data_AF-A0A497NMW6-F1
#
_entry.id   AF-A0A497NMW6-F1
#
_cell.length_a   1.000
_cell.length_b   1.000
_cell.length_c   1.000
_cell.angle_alpha   90.00
_cell.angle_beta   90.00
_cell.angle_gamma   90.00
#
_symmetry.space_group_name_H-M   'P 1'
#
loop_
_entity.id
_entity.type
_entity.pdbx_description
1 polymer ?
#
loop_
_entity_poly.entity_id
_entity_poly.type
_entity_poly.pdbx_seq_one_letter_code
_entity_poly.pdbx_strand_id
1 'polypeptide(L)'
;FALIEWSYPAAPFARDIPLGVFSQQLNREEQRELIRRLDEFYKEKGIIFIYPVHGGFIGRDASKLAFSKYYKYDALAPEFQTYEQIKELVKK
;
A
#
# COMPACT_ATOMS: atom_id res chain seq x y z
N PHE A 1 6.65 6.22 12.52
CA PHE A 1 5.51 6.84 11.80
C PHE A 1 5.20 5.95 10.61
N ALA A 2 4.14 5.14 10.67
CA ALA A 2 3.73 4.32 9.53
C ALA A 2 2.76 5.15 8.70
N LEU A 3 3.16 5.55 7.49
CA LEU A 3 2.38 6.43 6.60
C LEU A 3 1.18 5.76 5.94
N ILE A 4 1.02 4.47 6.19
CA ILE A 4 -0.15 3.70 5.85
C ILE A 4 -0.86 3.52 7.18
N GLU A 5 -1.75 4.47 7.45
CA GLU A 5 -2.48 4.62 8.70
C GLU A 5 -3.60 3.55 8.78
N TRP A 6 -3.76 2.92 9.95
CA TRP A 6 -4.62 1.74 10.17
C TRP A 6 -5.77 2.01 11.16
N SER A 7 -5.90 3.23 11.69
CA SER A 7 -6.84 3.54 12.76
C SER A 7 -8.13 4.16 12.22
N TYR A 8 -9.24 3.49 12.49
CA TYR A 8 -10.53 3.83 11.92
C TYR A 8 -11.33 4.79 12.80
N PRO A 9 -11.73 5.98 12.30
CA PRO A 9 -13.12 6.39 12.41
C PRO A 9 -13.96 5.62 11.36
N ALA A 10 -15.23 5.34 11.67
CA ALA A 10 -16.22 4.63 10.85
C ALA A 10 -15.89 4.48 9.34
N ALA A 11 -15.40 3.30 8.92
CA ALA A 11 -15.26 2.83 7.53
C ALA A 11 -15.05 3.95 6.47
N PRO A 12 -13.84 4.53 6.35
CA PRO A 12 -13.57 5.66 5.47
C PRO A 12 -13.72 5.29 3.98
N PHE A 13 -13.90 6.30 3.12
CA PHE A 13 -13.76 6.11 1.68
C PHE A 13 -12.28 5.97 1.31
N ALA A 14 -12.00 5.31 0.18
CA ALA A 14 -10.65 5.04 -0.29
C ALA A 14 -9.83 6.33 -0.46
N ARG A 15 -10.46 7.41 -0.94
CA ARG A 15 -9.80 8.71 -1.13
C ARG A 15 -9.39 9.41 0.17
N ASP A 16 -9.98 9.00 1.30
CA ASP A 16 -9.76 9.66 2.60
C ASP A 16 -8.60 9.03 3.39
N ILE A 17 -8.06 7.90 2.93
CA ILE A 17 -6.97 7.19 3.61
C ILE A 17 -5.79 6.93 2.67
N PRO A 18 -4.53 7.07 3.14
CA PRO A 18 -3.35 6.88 2.29
C PRO A 18 -3.32 5.51 1.58
N LEU A 19 -3.72 4.44 2.27
CA LEU A 19 -3.76 3.10 1.67
C LEU A 19 -4.84 2.95 0.59
N GLY A 20 -5.97 3.61 0.77
CA GLY A 20 -7.05 3.63 -0.21
C GLY A 20 -6.64 4.43 -1.44
N VAL A 21 -6.00 5.59 -1.28
CA VAL A 21 -5.42 6.36 -2.41
C VAL A 21 -4.37 5.52 -3.13
N PHE A 22 -3.41 4.96 -2.40
CA PHE A 22 -2.37 4.09 -2.93
C PHE A 22 -2.94 2.93 -3.75
N SER A 23 -3.88 2.17 -3.18
CA SER A 23 -4.41 0.96 -3.81
C SER A 23 -5.44 1.25 -4.91
N GLN A 24 -6.24 2.31 -4.76
CA GLN A 24 -7.37 2.58 -5.65
C GLN A 24 -7.03 3.55 -6.78
N GLN A 25 -6.18 4.56 -6.56
CA GLN A 25 -5.87 5.55 -7.60
C GLN A 25 -4.66 5.18 -8.46
N LEU A 26 -3.68 4.47 -7.90
CA LEU A 26 -2.48 4.07 -8.63
C LEU A 26 -2.66 2.73 -9.33
N ASN A 27 -2.10 2.60 -10.53
CA ASN A 27 -1.92 1.32 -11.21
C ASN A 27 -0.74 0.53 -10.60
N ARG A 28 -0.55 -0.73 -11.03
CA ARG A 28 0.47 -1.62 -10.45
C ARG A 28 1.89 -1.06 -10.54
N GLU A 29 2.27 -0.46 -11.65
CA GLU A 29 3.62 0.09 -11.83
C GLU A 29 3.81 1.39 -11.06
N GLU A 30 2.77 2.23 -10.95
CA GLU A 30 2.79 3.43 -10.11
C GLU A 30 2.89 3.10 -8.61
N GLN A 31 2.17 2.07 -8.15
CA GLN A 31 2.29 1.57 -6.78
C GLN A 31 3.72 1.12 -6.49
N ARG A 32 4.34 0.41 -7.45
CA ARG A 32 5.71 -0.06 -7.33
C ARG A 32 6.70 1.11 -7.28
N GLU A 33 6.57 2.05 -8.20
CA GLU A 33 7.45 3.21 -8.25
C GLU A 33 7.33 4.07 -6.98
N LEU A 34 6.12 4.22 -6.43
CA LEU A 34 5.92 4.93 -5.17
C LEU A 34 6.61 4.20 -4.00
N ILE A 35 6.49 2.88 -3.90
CA ILE A 35 7.19 2.09 -2.86
C ILE A 35 8.70 2.30 -2.96
N ARG A 36 9.28 2.29 -4.17
CA ARG A 36 10.71 2.54 -4.40
C ARG A 36 11.12 3.93 -3.94
N ARG A 37 10.35 4.96 -4.31
CA ARG A 37 10.64 6.35 -3.93
C ARG A 37 10.54 6.57 -2.42
N LEU A 38 9.55 5.97 -1.77
CA LEU A 38 9.42 6.04 -0.32
C LEU A 38 10.58 5.33 0.38
N ASP A 39 10.99 4.15 -0.10
CA ASP A 39 12.17 3.44 0.39
C ASP A 39 13.42 4.33 0.36
N GLU A 40 13.73 4.90 -0.81
CA GLU A 40 14.89 5.79 -1.00
C GLU A 40 14.82 7.03 -0.10
N PHE A 41 13.67 7.70 -0.06
CA PHE A 41 13.46 8.89 0.75
C PHE A 41 13.64 8.63 2.25
N TYR A 42 13.11 7.51 2.76
CA TYR A 42 13.24 7.18 4.18
C TYR A 42 14.65 6.69 4.53
N LYS A 43 15.28 5.90 3.66
CA LYS A 43 16.68 5.47 3.83
C LYS A 43 17.62 6.68 3.90
N GLU A 44 17.46 7.67 3.01
CA GLU A 44 18.25 8.91 3.02
C GLU A 44 18.12 9.68 4.35
N LYS A 45 16.95 9.59 5.00
CA LYS A 45 16.67 10.27 6.28
C LYS A 45 16.99 9.45 7.52
N GLY A 46 17.53 8.22 7.36
CA GLY A 46 17.77 7.32 8.48
C GLY A 46 16.48 6.84 9.17
N ILE A 47 15.35 6.83 8.45
CA ILE A 47 14.04 6.41 8.95
C ILE A 47 13.74 5.01 8.41
N ILE A 48 13.24 4.12 9.28
CA ILE A 48 12.80 2.79 8.86
C ILE A 48 11.42 2.90 8.19
N PHE A 49 11.36 2.57 6.90
CA PHE A 49 10.11 2.46 6.15
C PHE A 49 9.49 1.07 6.35
N ILE A 50 8.24 1.03 6.81
CA ILE A 50 7.48 -0.21 6.93
C ILE A 50 6.64 -0.37 5.67
N TYR A 51 6.96 -1.38 4.86
CA TYR A 51 6.26 -1.65 3.61
C TYR A 51 4.82 -2.16 3.83
N PRO A 52 3.86 -1.77 2.98
CA PRO A 52 2.55 -2.40 2.95
C PRO A 52 2.67 -3.82 2.38
N VAL A 53 2.52 -4.84 3.24
CA VAL A 53 2.51 -6.24 2.81
C VAL A 53 1.09 -6.80 2.81
N HIS A 54 0.40 -6.76 3.95
CA HIS A 54 -0.94 -7.30 4.09
C HIS A 54 -1.72 -6.62 5.20
N GLY A 55 -3.03 -6.45 5.01
CA GLY A 55 -4.04 -6.37 6.07
C GLY A 55 -4.81 -5.05 6.13
N GLY A 56 -4.33 -3.99 5.49
CA GLY A 56 -4.84 -2.64 5.71
C GLY A 56 -6.11 -2.39 4.91
N PHE A 57 -7.07 -1.67 5.47
CA PHE A 57 -8.32 -1.37 4.78
C PHE A 57 -8.12 -0.43 3.61
N ILE A 58 -8.77 -0.72 2.49
CA ILE A 58 -8.59 0.03 1.24
C ILE A 58 -9.76 0.97 0.93
N GLY A 59 -10.71 1.12 1.86
CA GLY A 59 -11.86 2.01 1.73
C GLY A 59 -13.16 1.27 1.40
N ARG A 60 -14.30 1.77 1.89
CA ARG A 60 -15.61 1.11 1.71
C ARG A 60 -16.14 1.14 0.28
N ASP A 61 -15.67 2.09 -0.52
CA ASP A 61 -15.98 2.29 -1.94
C ASP A 61 -14.90 1.73 -2.87
N ALA A 62 -13.99 0.91 -2.36
CA ALA A 62 -12.96 0.28 -3.17
C ALA A 62 -13.56 -0.59 -4.28
N SER A 63 -13.04 -0.41 -5.50
CA SER A 63 -13.40 -1.19 -6.69
C SER A 63 -12.35 -2.24 -7.03
N LYS A 64 -11.07 -1.96 -6.74
CA LYS A 64 -9.97 -2.93 -6.81
C LYS A 64 -9.85 -3.63 -5.46
N LEU A 65 -10.56 -4.74 -5.31
CA LEU A 65 -10.51 -5.59 -4.12
C LEU A 65 -9.36 -6.58 -4.23
N ALA A 66 -8.68 -6.90 -3.12
CA ALA A 66 -7.67 -7.95 -3.14
C ALA A 66 -8.34 -9.29 -3.48
N PHE A 67 -7.79 -9.99 -4.48
CA PHE A 67 -8.34 -11.25 -4.99
C PHE A 67 -9.81 -11.11 -5.40
N SER A 68 -10.18 -9.92 -5.88
CA SER A 68 -11.54 -9.54 -6.26
C SER A 68 -12.60 -9.75 -5.16
N LYS A 69 -12.19 -9.83 -3.89
CA LYS A 69 -13.10 -10.19 -2.77
C LYS A 69 -12.89 -9.39 -1.49
N TYR A 70 -11.66 -9.04 -1.15
CA TYR A 70 -11.35 -8.50 0.17
C TYR A 70 -11.08 -7.00 0.15
N TYR A 71 -11.67 -6.29 1.10
CA TYR A 71 -11.40 -4.88 1.41
C TYR A 71 -10.12 -4.68 2.24
N LYS A 72 -9.23 -5.67 2.24
CA LYS A 72 -7.92 -5.60 2.87
C LYS A 72 -6.88 -5.64 1.76
N TYR A 73 -5.89 -4.76 1.85
CA TYR A 73 -4.76 -4.76 0.96
C TYR A 73 -3.94 -6.03 1.13
N ASP A 74 -3.46 -6.58 0.02
CA ASP A 74 -2.55 -7.72 -0.01
C ASP A 74 -1.58 -7.57 -1.18
N ALA A 75 -0.28 -7.51 -0.90
CA ALA A 75 0.76 -7.30 -1.90
C ALA A 75 0.85 -8.44 -2.93
N LEU A 76 0.30 -9.63 -2.64
CA LEU A 76 0.22 -10.77 -3.55
C LEU A 76 -1.01 -10.72 -4.46
N ALA A 77 -1.99 -9.87 -4.17
CA ALA A 77 -3.20 -9.78 -4.96
C ALA A 77 -2.88 -9.38 -6.41
N PRO A 78 -3.47 -10.03 -7.43
CA PRO A 78 -3.25 -9.71 -8.84
C PRO A 78 -3.50 -8.24 -9.20
N GLU A 79 -4.37 -7.57 -8.44
CA GLU A 79 -4.72 -6.16 -8.57
C GLU A 79 -3.57 -5.21 -8.17
N PHE A 80 -2.65 -5.66 -7.31
CA PHE A 80 -1.59 -4.83 -6.72
C PHE A 80 -0.17 -5.31 -7.07
N GLN A 81 0.14 -6.61 -6.86
CA GLN A 81 1.41 -7.27 -7.25
C GLN A 81 2.71 -6.50 -6.87
N THR A 82 2.79 -6.02 -5.64
CA THR A 82 3.95 -5.26 -5.11
C THR A 82 4.92 -6.12 -4.30
N TYR A 83 4.55 -7.37 -3.98
CA TYR A 83 5.31 -8.23 -3.06
C TYR A 83 6.76 -8.51 -3.51
N GLU A 84 6.97 -8.86 -4.78
CA GLU A 84 8.32 -9.18 -5.28
C GLU A 84 9.25 -7.96 -5.23
N GLN A 85 8.73 -6.78 -5.52
CA GLN A 85 9.51 -5.55 -5.40
C GLN A 85 9.87 -5.24 -3.94
N ILE A 86 8.93 -5.42 -3.00
CA ILE A 86 9.22 -5.25 -1.57
C ILE A 86 10.35 -6.21 -1.15
N LYS A 87 10.30 -7.47 -1.60
CA LYS A 87 11.38 -8.45 -1.34
C LYS A 87 12.72 -8.01 -1.89
N GLU A 88 12.75 -7.38 -3.06
CA GLU A 88 13.99 -6.86 -3.65
C GLU A 88 14.55 -5.66 -2.85
N LEU A 89 13.68 -4.76 -2.40
CA LEU A 89 14.08 -3.57 -1.63
C LEU A 89 14.59 -3.92 -0.23
N VAL A 90 14.01 -4.94 0.42
CA VAL A 90 14.44 -5.42 1.74
C VAL A 90 15.82 -6.08 1.69
N LYS A 91 16.22 -6.65 0.54
CA LYS A 91 17.54 -7.27 0.36
C LYS A 91 18.66 -6.26 0.10
N LYS A 92 18.33 -4.98 -0.13
CA LYS A 92 19.27 -3.88 -0.41
C LYS A 92 19.48 -3.02 0.82
#